data_AF-A0A0E3P4M6-F1
#
_entry.id   AF-A0A0E3P4M6-F1
#
_cell.length_a   1.000
_cell.length_b   1.000
_cell.length_c   1.000
_cell.angle_alpha   90.00
_cell.angle_beta   90.00
_cell.angle_gamma   90.00
#
_symmetry.space_group_name_H-M   'P 1'
#
loop_
_entity.id
_entity.type
_entity.pdbx_description
1 polymer ?
#
loop_
_entity_poly.entity_id
_entity_poly.type
_entity_poly.pdbx_seq_one_letter_code
_entity_poly.pdbx_strand_id
1 'polypeptide(L)'
;MDLIKVICGMLAVAFLLGIFTCGSHNDRAAVAEEFKNETLGEPTPGVTGESLASEENTTVEQANQGPAPPDSLILAKGESKMATERRNIEYKVRATARLVEAQGEKLFPSFREPKSPWYNGDFYVFVWAMNGTQVVYPPDREREGENMSGLLDAEGKPIGKLFIEAVRSESGEGWVDYSWKESESSEPAHRFTFVKKATFEGRAYLVGSSFYSDDYILCKNLTECPYLEEPGNIRVAEMLNPEDTDKNLDLNYSIAHSVIEPGENIAPHMMKNPEVHYILEGEGILYIDGIPVELQPDQLIYIPAGAIQTTYNTGNITLKFLAIDQPGWSEKNTEVFE
;
A
#
# COMPACT_ATOMS: atom_id res chain seq x y z
N MET A 1 13.95 -46.82 6.77
CA MET A 1 15.29 -47.35 7.14
C MET A 1 16.35 -46.37 6.65
N ASP A 2 16.32 -45.11 7.09
CA ASP A 2 16.36 -44.57 8.46
C ASP A 2 17.81 -44.15 8.75
N LEU A 3 18.19 -42.93 9.15
CA LEU A 3 17.59 -41.84 9.93
C LEU A 3 18.57 -41.60 11.10
N ILE A 4 18.96 -40.34 11.30
CA ILE A 4 19.36 -39.72 12.60
C ILE A 4 20.84 -39.76 13.10
N LYS A 5 21.36 -38.53 13.32
CA LYS A 5 22.31 -38.05 14.37
C LYS A 5 23.81 -38.47 14.29
N VAL A 6 24.80 -37.70 14.79
CA VAL A 6 24.78 -36.40 15.50
C VAL A 6 26.09 -35.56 15.36
N ILE A 7 25.90 -34.24 15.40
CA ILE A 7 26.72 -33.11 15.90
C ILE A 7 28.10 -33.38 16.54
N CYS A 8 29.11 -32.59 16.13
CA CYS A 8 30.17 -31.88 16.92
C CYS A 8 31.32 -31.48 15.96
N GLY A 9 32.00 -30.33 16.03
CA GLY A 9 31.91 -29.14 16.89
C GLY A 9 33.27 -28.42 16.88
N MET A 10 33.30 -27.08 17.07
CA MET A 10 34.38 -26.26 17.69
C MET A 10 34.32 -24.78 17.24
N LEU A 11 34.15 -23.88 18.23
CA LEU A 11 34.33 -22.43 18.09
C LEU A 11 35.81 -22.06 18.07
N ALA A 12 36.17 -20.99 17.36
CA ALA A 12 37.52 -20.42 17.34
C ALA A 12 37.61 -19.08 18.12
N VAL A 13 38.54 -19.10 19.08
CA VAL A 13 39.11 -18.05 19.94
C VAL A 13 39.40 -16.68 19.29
N ALA A 14 39.07 -15.56 19.99
CA ALA A 14 39.87 -14.33 20.20
C ALA A 14 38.97 -13.16 20.72
N PHE A 15 39.35 -12.20 21.60
CA PHE A 15 40.62 -11.87 22.29
C PHE A 15 40.33 -11.15 23.65
N LEU A 16 41.34 -11.06 24.54
CA LEU A 16 41.36 -10.47 25.91
C LEU A 16 42.61 -9.55 26.09
N LEU A 17 42.71 -8.52 26.96
CA LEU A 17 41.90 -7.94 28.05
C LEU A 17 41.72 -6.40 27.83
N GLY A 18 40.93 -5.66 28.62
CA GLY A 18 41.35 -4.94 29.87
C GLY A 18 41.67 -3.46 29.58
N ILE A 19 41.33 -2.44 30.40
CA ILE A 19 41.47 -2.29 31.86
C ILE A 19 40.44 -1.26 32.40
N PHE A 20 40.00 -1.44 33.66
CA PHE A 20 39.47 -0.50 34.70
C PHE A 20 39.30 1.01 34.38
N THR A 21 38.34 1.77 34.95
CA THR A 21 38.01 1.91 36.40
C THR A 21 36.57 2.39 36.70
N CYS A 22 36.09 2.13 37.92
CA CYS A 22 34.88 2.76 38.50
C CYS A 22 35.01 4.29 38.68
N GLY A 23 33.87 5.00 38.72
CA GLY A 23 33.77 6.41 39.12
C GLY A 23 32.32 6.82 39.39
N SER A 24 32.06 7.53 40.50
CA SER A 24 30.72 7.83 41.05
C SER A 24 30.09 9.14 40.53
N HIS A 25 28.80 9.31 40.81
CA HIS A 25 28.01 10.55 40.62
C HIS A 25 28.76 11.87 40.90
N ASN A 26 28.46 12.89 40.10
CA ASN A 26 28.04 14.19 40.65
C ASN A 26 27.19 15.00 39.64
N ASP A 27 26.30 15.85 40.13
CA ASP A 27 25.43 16.73 39.34
C ASP A 27 26.17 17.95 38.76
N ARG A 28 25.73 18.48 37.60
CA ARG A 28 25.01 19.79 37.50
C ARG A 28 24.93 20.43 36.11
N ALA A 29 23.86 21.23 35.99
CA ALA A 29 23.75 22.49 35.24
C ALA A 29 23.50 22.44 33.71
N ALA A 30 22.22 22.67 33.40
CA ALA A 30 21.68 23.22 32.17
C ALA A 30 22.41 24.46 31.61
N VAL A 31 22.30 24.62 30.29
CA VAL A 31 21.99 25.91 29.65
C VAL A 31 20.91 25.65 28.60
N ALA A 32 19.87 26.49 28.56
CA ALA A 32 18.86 26.51 27.52
C ALA A 32 19.05 27.78 26.67
N GLU A 33 18.76 27.71 25.37
CA GLU A 33 18.50 28.88 24.54
C GLU A 33 17.07 28.82 23.99
N GLU A 34 16.20 29.67 24.51
CA GLU A 34 14.89 29.98 23.92
C GLU A 34 15.05 31.08 22.87
N PHE A 35 14.68 30.81 21.63
CA PHE A 35 14.50 31.86 20.63
C PHE A 35 13.13 32.52 20.78
N LYS A 36 13.14 33.84 21.05
CA LYS A 36 11.93 34.67 21.11
C LYS A 36 11.42 34.95 19.69
N ASN A 37 10.11 34.77 19.49
CA ASN A 37 9.38 35.42 18.40
C ASN A 37 8.71 36.69 18.93
N GLU A 38 8.89 37.81 18.24
CA GLU A 38 8.20 39.07 18.53
C GLU A 38 6.91 39.19 17.69
N THR A 39 5.84 39.67 18.33
CA THR A 39 4.51 39.79 17.72
C THR A 39 4.10 41.26 17.64
N LEU A 40 3.96 41.79 16.42
CA LEU A 40 3.35 43.10 16.08
C LEU A 40 2.77 42.96 14.65
N GLY A 41 1.56 43.43 14.30
CA GLY A 41 0.48 44.06 15.06
C GLY A 41 -0.59 44.58 14.07
N GLU A 42 -1.83 44.80 14.52
CA GLU A 42 -2.96 45.31 13.71
C GLU A 42 -3.97 46.06 14.60
N PRO A 43 -4.93 46.85 14.07
CA PRO A 43 -4.83 47.80 12.95
C PRO A 43 -5.48 49.17 13.32
N THR A 44 -5.59 50.13 12.39
CA THR A 44 -6.58 51.24 12.49
C THR A 44 -7.07 51.72 11.10
N PRO A 45 -8.28 52.29 10.97
CA PRO A 45 -9.06 52.23 9.73
C PRO A 45 -9.17 53.54 8.92
N GLY A 46 -9.53 53.47 7.63
CA GLY A 46 -9.89 54.66 6.86
C GLY A 46 -10.37 54.48 5.40
N VAL A 47 -11.70 54.45 5.21
CA VAL A 47 -12.48 55.05 4.10
C VAL A 47 -12.08 54.77 2.62
N THR A 48 -12.96 54.11 1.84
CA THR A 48 -13.71 54.68 0.68
C THR A 48 -14.38 53.59 -0.18
N GLY A 49 -15.52 53.91 -0.79
CA GLY A 49 -15.93 53.35 -2.09
C GLY A 49 -16.99 52.24 -2.10
N GLU A 50 -18.25 52.60 -2.32
CA GLU A 50 -19.23 51.69 -2.93
C GLU A 50 -18.95 51.58 -4.44
N SER A 51 -18.81 50.36 -4.98
CA SER A 51 -19.15 50.10 -6.38
C SER A 51 -19.71 48.69 -6.55
N LEU A 52 -20.90 48.60 -7.14
CA LEU A 52 -21.54 47.35 -7.53
C LEU A 52 -20.96 46.89 -8.87
N ALA A 53 -20.38 45.69 -8.91
CA ALA A 53 -20.09 44.99 -10.16
C ALA A 53 -20.08 43.47 -9.96
N SER A 54 -21.05 42.80 -10.60
CA SER A 54 -21.06 41.38 -11.00
C SER A 54 -20.30 40.36 -10.15
N GLU A 55 -21.05 39.54 -9.42
CA GLU A 55 -20.59 38.22 -8.97
C GLU A 55 -20.38 37.30 -10.20
N GLU A 56 -19.19 37.36 -10.80
CA GLU A 56 -18.70 36.20 -11.54
C GLU A 56 -18.39 35.10 -10.52
N ASN A 57 -19.34 34.16 -10.39
CA ASN A 57 -19.17 32.97 -9.57
C ASN A 57 -18.20 31.99 -10.26
N THR A 58 -16.94 32.39 -10.39
CA THR A 58 -15.83 31.47 -10.70
C THR A 58 -15.53 30.66 -9.45
N THR A 59 -16.37 29.65 -9.19
CA THR A 59 -15.94 28.47 -8.47
C THR A 59 -14.83 27.81 -9.29
N VAL A 60 -13.61 28.27 -9.06
CA VAL A 60 -12.42 27.48 -9.36
C VAL A 60 -12.53 26.27 -8.45
N GLU A 61 -13.08 25.20 -9.01
CA GLU A 61 -13.06 23.87 -8.41
C GLU A 61 -11.60 23.47 -8.28
N GLN A 62 -11.00 23.82 -7.14
CA GLN A 62 -9.68 23.34 -6.76
C GLN A 62 -9.81 21.85 -6.55
N ALA A 63 -9.62 21.10 -7.64
CA ALA A 63 -9.38 19.67 -7.61
C ALA A 63 -8.31 19.44 -6.54
N ASN A 64 -8.70 18.77 -5.45
CA ASN A 64 -7.91 18.64 -4.23
C ASN A 64 -6.80 17.62 -4.48
N GLN A 65 -5.83 17.99 -5.32
CA GLN A 65 -4.71 17.14 -5.67
C GLN A 65 -3.82 17.03 -4.43
N GLY A 66 -3.74 15.79 -3.92
CA GLY A 66 -2.84 15.45 -2.83
C GLY A 66 -1.38 15.73 -3.18
N PRO A 67 -0.46 15.52 -2.22
CA PRO A 67 0.96 15.76 -2.44
C PRO A 67 1.45 15.00 -3.69
N ALA A 68 2.14 15.72 -4.58
CA ALA A 68 2.71 15.13 -5.78
C ALA A 68 3.66 13.96 -5.40
N PRO A 69 3.71 12.89 -6.20
CA PRO A 69 4.61 11.77 -5.93
C PRO A 69 6.09 12.21 -5.97
N PRO A 70 7.00 11.47 -5.32
CA PRO A 70 8.43 11.70 -5.44
C PRO A 70 8.91 11.71 -6.89
N ASP A 71 9.97 12.46 -7.16
CA ASP A 71 10.54 12.60 -8.50
C ASP A 71 10.82 11.24 -9.18
N SER A 72 10.55 11.16 -10.48
CA SER A 72 10.70 9.93 -11.27
C SER A 72 12.12 9.33 -11.23
N LEU A 73 13.17 10.14 -11.08
CA LEU A 73 14.56 9.68 -10.91
C LEU A 73 14.83 9.07 -9.52
N ILE A 74 14.00 9.41 -8.52
CA ILE A 74 14.00 8.75 -7.20
C ILE A 74 13.24 7.43 -7.32
N LEU A 75 12.03 7.45 -7.90
CA LEU A 75 11.22 6.23 -8.10
C LEU A 75 11.94 5.16 -8.95
N ALA A 76 12.72 5.57 -9.95
CA ALA A 76 13.51 4.68 -10.79
C ALA A 76 14.60 3.87 -10.04
N LYS A 77 14.94 4.26 -8.80
CA LYS A 77 15.88 3.53 -7.92
C LYS A 77 15.21 2.40 -7.13
N GLY A 78 13.88 2.26 -7.20
CA GLY A 78 13.17 1.19 -6.50
C GLY A 78 13.55 -0.21 -7.01
N GLU A 79 13.70 -1.15 -6.09
CA GLU A 79 14.11 -2.54 -6.38
C GLU A 79 12.98 -3.57 -6.21
N SER A 80 11.77 -3.12 -5.82
CA SER A 80 10.61 -4.01 -5.67
C SER A 80 10.15 -4.64 -6.99
N LYS A 81 9.34 -5.70 -6.90
CA LYS A 81 8.67 -6.31 -8.08
C LYS A 81 7.90 -5.24 -8.88
N MET A 82 7.15 -4.37 -8.22
CA MET A 82 6.41 -3.26 -8.85
C MET A 82 7.33 -2.24 -9.53
N ALA A 83 8.42 -1.83 -8.88
CA ALA A 83 9.39 -0.89 -9.49
C ALA A 83 10.09 -1.51 -10.71
N THR A 84 10.28 -2.83 -10.71
CA THR A 84 10.75 -3.58 -11.88
C THR A 84 9.70 -3.63 -12.98
N GLU A 85 8.43 -3.88 -12.67
CA GLU A 85 7.38 -3.92 -13.70
C GLU A 85 7.09 -2.55 -14.32
N ARG A 86 7.12 -1.47 -13.54
CA ARG A 86 7.06 -0.10 -14.08
C ARG A 86 8.18 0.15 -15.09
N ARG A 87 9.43 -0.22 -14.75
CA ARG A 87 10.58 -0.10 -15.67
C ARG A 87 10.44 -0.98 -16.90
N ASN A 88 9.90 -2.20 -16.76
CA ASN A 88 9.62 -3.11 -17.87
C ASN A 88 8.60 -2.51 -18.85
N ILE A 89 7.49 -1.98 -18.34
CA ILE A 89 6.43 -1.35 -19.15
C ILE A 89 6.97 -0.12 -19.86
N GLU A 90 7.65 0.78 -19.14
CA GLU A 90 8.30 1.95 -19.74
C GLU A 90 9.26 1.56 -20.87
N TYR A 91 10.12 0.56 -20.64
CA TYR A 91 11.06 0.07 -21.65
C TYR A 91 10.34 -0.52 -22.87
N LYS A 92 9.39 -1.45 -22.67
CA LYS A 92 8.65 -2.12 -23.75
C LYS A 92 7.81 -1.13 -24.57
N VAL A 93 7.15 -0.17 -23.92
CA VAL A 93 6.33 0.86 -24.60
C VAL A 93 7.22 1.84 -25.36
N ARG A 94 8.31 2.37 -24.78
CA ARG A 94 9.26 3.25 -25.49
C ARG A 94 9.93 2.51 -26.66
N ALA A 95 10.28 1.23 -26.51
CA ALA A 95 10.83 0.41 -27.59
C ALA A 95 9.80 0.16 -28.70
N THR A 96 8.54 -0.13 -28.36
CA THR A 96 7.46 -0.35 -29.34
C THR A 96 7.10 0.92 -30.08
N ALA A 97 7.07 2.08 -29.41
CA ALA A 97 6.89 3.37 -30.05
C ALA A 97 7.93 3.61 -31.17
N ARG A 98 9.21 3.34 -30.90
CA ARG A 98 10.30 3.44 -31.90
C ARG A 98 10.12 2.47 -33.08
N LEU A 99 9.56 1.29 -32.84
CA LEU A 99 9.25 0.33 -33.91
C LEU A 99 8.08 0.83 -34.78
N VAL A 100 7.06 1.43 -34.18
CA VAL A 100 5.95 2.10 -34.90
C VAL A 100 6.47 3.32 -35.68
N GLU A 101 7.40 4.11 -35.12
CA GLU A 101 8.08 5.22 -35.82
C GLU A 101 8.93 4.75 -37.02
N ALA A 102 9.40 3.50 -37.03
CA ALA A 102 10.21 2.94 -38.10
C ALA A 102 9.41 2.20 -39.18
N GLN A 103 8.29 1.57 -38.82
CA GLN A 103 7.56 0.62 -39.69
C GLN A 103 6.06 0.93 -39.85
N GLY A 104 5.53 1.83 -39.03
CA GLY A 104 4.13 2.25 -39.04
C GLY A 104 3.14 1.14 -38.73
N GLU A 105 1.95 1.28 -39.32
CA GLU A 105 0.79 0.43 -39.08
C GLU A 105 0.98 -1.04 -39.49
N LYS A 106 2.04 -1.34 -40.26
CA LYS A 106 2.41 -2.71 -40.67
C LYS A 106 2.70 -3.63 -39.48
N LEU A 107 3.07 -3.08 -38.32
CA LEU A 107 3.29 -3.84 -37.09
C LEU A 107 2.00 -4.13 -36.31
N PHE A 108 0.92 -3.37 -36.53
CA PHE A 108 -0.28 -3.49 -35.71
C PHE A 108 -0.91 -4.92 -35.68
N PRO A 109 -0.86 -5.73 -36.76
CA PRO A 109 -1.29 -7.12 -36.68
C PRO A 109 -0.52 -7.95 -35.65
N SER A 110 0.81 -7.79 -35.53
CA SER A 110 1.63 -8.59 -34.61
C SER A 110 1.38 -8.25 -33.14
N PHE A 111 0.82 -7.07 -32.85
CA PHE A 111 0.44 -6.70 -31.48
C PHE A 111 -0.75 -7.51 -30.94
N ARG A 112 -1.51 -8.16 -31.84
CA ARG A 112 -2.66 -9.02 -31.51
C ARG A 112 -2.29 -10.51 -31.42
N GLU A 113 -1.03 -10.87 -31.66
CA GLU A 113 -0.57 -12.26 -31.62
C GLU A 113 -0.35 -12.70 -30.16
N PRO A 114 -1.06 -13.73 -29.65
CA PRO A 114 -0.86 -14.22 -28.29
C PRO A 114 0.53 -14.84 -28.11
N LYS A 115 1.11 -14.64 -26.92
CA LYS A 115 2.48 -15.05 -26.56
C LYS A 115 3.58 -14.33 -27.36
N SER A 116 3.24 -13.20 -28.00
CA SER A 116 4.21 -12.31 -28.65
C SER A 116 4.86 -11.35 -27.64
N PRO A 117 5.91 -10.59 -28.03
CA PRO A 117 6.45 -9.52 -27.20
C PRO A 117 5.46 -8.39 -26.86
N TRP A 118 4.31 -8.34 -27.53
CA TRP A 118 3.29 -7.29 -27.40
C TRP A 118 1.98 -7.76 -26.78
N TYR A 119 1.77 -9.07 -26.61
CA TYR A 119 0.62 -9.63 -25.93
C TYR A 119 0.96 -11.01 -25.34
N ASN A 120 1.17 -11.08 -24.02
CA ASN A 120 1.55 -12.31 -23.33
C ASN A 120 1.16 -12.24 -21.83
N GLY A 121 0.28 -13.14 -21.39
CA GLY A 121 -0.37 -13.01 -20.10
C GLY A 121 -1.16 -11.70 -20.01
N ASP A 122 -1.08 -11.05 -18.87
CA ASP A 122 -1.78 -9.78 -18.60
C ASP A 122 -1.08 -8.57 -19.26
N PHE A 123 0.15 -8.74 -19.74
CA PHE A 123 0.87 -7.71 -20.48
C PHE A 123 0.37 -7.64 -21.93
N TYR A 124 -0.11 -6.47 -22.34
CA TYR A 124 -0.41 -6.17 -23.74
C TYR A 124 -0.12 -4.70 -24.11
N VAL A 125 0.20 -4.47 -25.38
CA VAL A 125 0.31 -3.13 -25.96
C VAL A 125 -0.97 -2.77 -26.72
N PHE A 126 -1.54 -1.61 -26.38
CA PHE A 126 -2.62 -0.98 -27.12
C PHE A 126 -2.13 0.23 -27.90
N VAL A 127 -2.86 0.61 -28.95
CA VAL A 127 -2.55 1.77 -29.80
C VAL A 127 -3.81 2.58 -30.06
N TRP A 128 -3.76 3.89 -29.82
CA TRP A 128 -4.81 4.84 -30.19
C TRP A 128 -4.28 5.85 -31.22
N ALA A 129 -5.15 6.34 -32.09
CA ALA A 129 -4.89 7.54 -32.88
C ALA A 129 -5.11 8.81 -32.04
N MET A 130 -4.49 9.93 -32.41
CA MET A 130 -4.50 11.18 -31.64
C MET A 130 -5.87 11.88 -31.49
N ASN A 131 -6.91 11.37 -32.17
CA ASN A 131 -8.32 11.76 -32.01
C ASN A 131 -9.06 10.93 -30.95
N GLY A 132 -8.40 9.95 -30.32
CA GLY A 132 -8.97 9.00 -29.37
C GLY A 132 -9.49 7.69 -29.99
N THR A 133 -9.40 7.49 -31.31
CA THR A 133 -9.83 6.21 -31.91
C THR A 133 -8.90 5.07 -31.49
N GLN A 134 -9.45 3.99 -30.93
CA GLN A 134 -8.70 2.80 -30.55
C GLN A 134 -8.35 1.96 -31.79
N VAL A 135 -7.07 1.87 -32.16
CA VAL A 135 -6.59 1.22 -33.40
C VAL A 135 -6.11 -0.21 -33.16
N VAL A 136 -5.62 -0.51 -31.95
CA VAL A 136 -5.20 -1.84 -31.52
C VAL A 136 -5.60 -2.03 -30.06
N TYR A 137 -6.38 -3.07 -29.77
CA TYR A 137 -6.71 -3.50 -28.41
C TYR A 137 -6.76 -5.04 -28.36
N PRO A 138 -5.66 -5.72 -27.99
CA PRO A 138 -5.57 -7.17 -28.04
C PRO A 138 -6.55 -7.97 -27.14
N PRO A 139 -6.97 -7.48 -25.95
CA PRO A 139 -7.93 -8.20 -25.10
C PRO A 139 -9.32 -8.34 -25.72
N ASP A 140 -9.83 -7.28 -26.36
CA ASP A 140 -11.15 -7.26 -26.98
C ASP A 140 -11.12 -6.50 -28.31
N ARG A 141 -11.16 -7.26 -29.40
CA ARG A 141 -11.04 -6.72 -30.74
C ARG A 141 -12.32 -6.10 -31.28
N GLU A 142 -13.47 -6.32 -30.63
CA GLU A 142 -14.75 -5.73 -31.05
C GLU A 142 -14.78 -4.23 -30.74
N ARG A 143 -13.96 -3.78 -29.78
CA ARG A 143 -13.77 -2.37 -29.38
C ARG A 143 -12.73 -1.61 -30.20
N GLU A 144 -12.21 -2.19 -31.28
CA GLU A 144 -11.32 -1.49 -32.21
C GLU A 144 -12.15 -0.61 -33.17
N GLY A 145 -11.78 0.67 -33.29
CA GLY A 145 -12.52 1.69 -34.03
C GLY A 145 -13.36 2.63 -33.16
N GLU A 146 -13.64 2.25 -31.90
CA GLU A 146 -14.32 3.11 -30.91
C GLU A 146 -13.52 4.39 -30.61
N ASN A 147 -14.21 5.49 -30.26
CA ASN A 147 -13.56 6.71 -29.80
C ASN A 147 -13.50 6.75 -28.26
N MET A 148 -12.29 6.64 -27.72
CA MET A 148 -12.00 6.55 -26.30
C MET A 148 -11.65 7.90 -25.65
N SER A 149 -11.73 9.03 -26.38
CA SER A 149 -11.36 10.35 -25.82
C SER A 149 -12.27 10.81 -24.68
N GLY A 150 -13.51 10.31 -24.64
CA GLY A 150 -14.47 10.51 -23.56
C GLY A 150 -14.46 9.42 -22.48
N LEU A 151 -13.52 8.48 -22.52
CA LEU A 151 -13.45 7.38 -21.55
C LEU A 151 -13.24 7.92 -20.13
N LEU A 152 -14.13 7.48 -19.24
CA LEU A 152 -14.06 7.69 -17.81
C LEU A 152 -13.60 6.41 -17.10
N ASP A 153 -13.04 6.54 -15.90
CA ASP A 153 -12.81 5.43 -14.98
C ASP A 153 -14.02 5.21 -14.03
N ALA A 154 -13.90 4.29 -13.08
CA ALA A 154 -14.98 3.94 -12.14
C ALA A 154 -15.39 5.09 -11.21
N GLU A 155 -14.53 6.10 -11.03
CA GLU A 155 -14.73 7.27 -10.17
C GLU A 155 -15.06 8.53 -10.99
N GLY A 156 -15.17 8.41 -12.32
CA GLY A 156 -15.46 9.52 -13.23
C GLY A 156 -14.23 10.30 -13.71
N LYS A 157 -13.01 9.84 -13.42
CA LYS A 157 -11.75 10.45 -13.89
C LYS A 157 -11.68 10.35 -15.42
N PRO A 158 -11.43 11.45 -16.17
CA PRO A 158 -11.49 11.45 -17.63
C PRO A 158 -10.21 10.89 -18.29
N ILE A 159 -9.93 9.61 -18.04
CA ILE A 159 -8.70 8.92 -18.46
C ILE A 159 -8.42 8.99 -19.96
N GLY A 160 -9.47 9.01 -20.79
CA GLY A 160 -9.34 9.19 -22.24
C GLY A 160 -8.67 10.51 -22.64
N LYS A 161 -8.96 11.59 -21.90
CA LYS A 161 -8.31 12.90 -22.08
C LYS A 161 -6.90 12.89 -21.51
N LEU A 162 -6.72 12.38 -20.29
CA LEU A 162 -5.43 12.33 -19.60
C LEU A 162 -4.36 11.56 -20.39
N PHE A 163 -4.73 10.43 -21.02
CA PHE A 163 -3.84 9.68 -21.91
C PHE A 163 -3.38 10.54 -23.11
N ILE A 164 -4.30 11.25 -23.75
CA ILE A 164 -4.03 12.11 -24.91
C ILE A 164 -3.20 13.33 -24.51
N GLU A 165 -3.44 13.92 -23.33
CA GLU A 165 -2.69 15.03 -22.75
C GLU A 165 -1.25 14.61 -22.41
N ALA A 166 -1.06 13.45 -21.78
CA ALA A 166 0.25 12.90 -21.45
C ALA A 166 1.15 12.73 -22.69
N VAL A 167 0.62 12.27 -23.84
CA VAL A 167 1.41 12.17 -25.09
C VAL A 167 1.54 13.49 -25.88
N ARG A 168 0.71 14.49 -25.57
CA ARG A 168 0.80 15.86 -26.12
C ARG A 168 1.76 16.77 -25.34
N SER A 169 2.10 16.42 -24.11
CA SER A 169 3.13 17.07 -23.30
C SER A 169 4.50 17.13 -23.99
N GLU A 170 5.42 17.93 -23.43
CA GLU A 170 6.78 18.10 -23.96
C GLU A 170 7.61 16.80 -23.96
N SER A 171 7.48 15.96 -22.93
CA SER A 171 8.08 14.61 -22.90
C SER A 171 7.47 13.69 -23.97
N GLY A 172 6.23 13.96 -24.36
CA GLY A 172 5.41 13.11 -25.23
C GLY A 172 5.12 11.74 -24.60
N GLU A 173 5.19 11.63 -23.28
CA GLU A 173 4.97 10.40 -22.51
C GLU A 173 4.60 10.69 -21.06
N GLY A 174 3.90 9.75 -20.42
CA GLY A 174 3.54 9.86 -19.01
C GLY A 174 2.89 8.60 -18.45
N TRP A 175 2.85 8.54 -17.13
CA TRP A 175 2.02 7.60 -16.38
C TRP A 175 0.67 8.25 -16.07
N VAL A 176 -0.40 7.46 -16.16
CA VAL A 176 -1.74 7.82 -15.70
C VAL A 176 -2.30 6.65 -14.88
N ASP A 177 -2.58 6.92 -13.62
CA ASP A 177 -3.27 6.06 -12.65
C ASP A 177 -4.79 6.24 -12.77
N TYR A 178 -5.58 5.22 -12.46
CA TYR A 178 -7.05 5.28 -12.44
C TYR A 178 -7.70 4.05 -11.79
N SER A 179 -8.98 4.19 -11.46
CA SER A 179 -9.82 3.15 -10.85
C SER A 179 -10.54 2.36 -11.94
N TRP A 180 -10.07 1.15 -12.26
CA TRP A 180 -10.57 0.37 -13.40
C TRP A 180 -11.55 -0.71 -12.98
N LYS A 181 -12.72 -0.74 -13.62
CA LYS A 181 -13.77 -1.73 -13.40
C LYS A 181 -13.97 -2.53 -14.69
N GLU A 182 -13.63 -3.82 -14.69
CA GLU A 182 -13.66 -4.66 -15.90
C GLU A 182 -15.09 -5.01 -16.34
N SER A 183 -16.02 -5.13 -15.38
CA SER A 183 -17.45 -5.38 -15.62
C SER A 183 -18.32 -4.78 -14.52
N GLU A 184 -19.63 -4.61 -14.73
CA GLU A 184 -20.48 -3.99 -13.70
C GLU A 184 -20.57 -4.74 -12.37
N SER A 185 -20.18 -6.03 -12.35
CA SER A 185 -20.13 -6.89 -11.17
C SER A 185 -18.73 -7.08 -10.56
N SER A 186 -17.67 -6.49 -11.13
CA SER A 186 -16.33 -6.51 -10.52
C SER A 186 -16.13 -5.32 -9.60
N GLU A 187 -15.43 -5.50 -8.49
CA GLU A 187 -14.89 -4.36 -7.73
C GLU A 187 -13.87 -3.58 -8.57
N PRO A 188 -13.75 -2.24 -8.37
CA PRO A 188 -12.71 -1.46 -9.02
C PRO A 188 -11.30 -1.87 -8.53
N ALA A 189 -10.36 -1.97 -9.46
CA ALA A 189 -8.94 -2.23 -9.19
C ALA A 189 -8.08 -1.05 -9.66
N HIS A 190 -7.06 -0.68 -8.88
CA HIS A 190 -6.19 0.44 -9.23
C HIS A 190 -5.22 0.05 -10.33
N ARG A 191 -5.27 0.80 -11.43
CA ARG A 191 -4.56 0.49 -12.68
C ARG A 191 -3.66 1.64 -13.08
N PHE A 192 -2.43 1.31 -13.45
CA PHE A 192 -1.41 2.27 -13.88
C PHE A 192 -1.06 2.00 -15.34
N THR A 193 -1.21 3.02 -16.19
CA THR A 193 -0.91 2.93 -17.62
C THR A 193 0.19 3.92 -18.00
N PHE A 194 1.22 3.44 -18.69
CA PHE A 194 2.23 4.29 -19.31
C PHE A 194 1.91 4.46 -20.78
N VAL A 195 1.97 5.69 -21.27
CA VAL A 195 1.68 6.06 -22.67
C VAL A 195 2.85 6.79 -23.30
N LYS A 196 3.11 6.52 -24.59
CA LYS A 196 4.14 7.17 -25.40
C LYS A 196 3.60 7.59 -26.77
N LYS A 197 3.92 8.81 -27.20
CA LYS A 197 3.72 9.25 -28.59
C LYS A 197 4.68 8.53 -29.54
N ALA A 198 4.15 8.03 -30.64
CA ALA A 198 4.90 7.56 -31.81
C ALA A 198 4.43 8.33 -33.05
N THR A 199 5.31 8.69 -33.98
CA THR A 199 4.94 9.38 -35.24
C THR A 199 5.51 8.67 -36.46
N PHE A 200 4.66 8.33 -37.42
CA PHE A 200 5.03 7.68 -38.69
C PHE A 200 4.35 8.38 -39.87
N GLU A 201 5.11 8.79 -40.88
CA GLU A 201 4.61 9.46 -42.10
C GLU A 201 3.63 10.64 -41.82
N GLY A 202 3.93 11.43 -40.78
CA GLY A 202 3.09 12.57 -40.36
C GLY A 202 1.84 12.20 -39.56
N ARG A 203 1.54 10.90 -39.38
CA ARG A 203 0.47 10.41 -38.49
C ARG A 203 1.05 10.09 -37.12
N ALA A 204 0.42 10.62 -36.07
CA ALA A 204 0.80 10.36 -34.69
C ALA A 204 -0.15 9.36 -34.03
N TYR A 205 0.41 8.54 -33.15
CA TYR A 205 -0.28 7.51 -32.38
C TYR A 205 0.16 7.60 -30.91
N LEU A 206 -0.74 7.20 -30.02
CA LEU A 206 -0.44 6.85 -28.64
C LEU A 206 -0.21 5.33 -28.59
N VAL A 207 0.91 4.91 -28.04
CA VAL A 207 1.22 3.50 -27.72
C VAL A 207 1.24 3.38 -26.21
N GLY A 208 0.55 2.38 -25.63
CA GLY A 208 0.47 2.24 -24.18
C GLY A 208 0.40 0.79 -23.70
N SER A 209 0.65 0.60 -22.41
CA SER A 209 0.51 -0.67 -21.68
C SER A 209 0.29 -0.38 -20.20
N SER A 210 -0.29 -1.34 -19.49
CA SER A 210 -0.73 -1.18 -18.09
C SER A 210 -0.24 -2.29 -17.16
N PHE A 211 -0.36 -2.06 -15.85
CA PHE A 211 -0.39 -3.09 -14.80
C PHE A 211 -1.40 -2.68 -13.71
N TYR A 212 -1.82 -3.63 -12.87
CA TYR A 212 -2.60 -3.33 -11.65
C TYR A 212 -1.65 -3.13 -10.47
N SER A 213 -1.81 -2.05 -9.69
CA SER A 213 -1.00 -1.88 -8.48
C SER A 213 -1.33 -2.89 -7.40
N ASP A 214 -2.55 -3.42 -7.44
CA ASP A 214 -3.09 -4.28 -6.38
C ASP A 214 -2.43 -5.66 -6.38
N ASP A 215 -1.80 -6.07 -7.49
CA ASP A 215 -0.89 -7.23 -7.56
C ASP A 215 0.35 -7.09 -6.66
N TYR A 216 0.65 -5.85 -6.23
CA TYR A 216 1.88 -5.49 -5.50
C TYR A 216 1.63 -4.78 -4.17
N ILE A 217 0.48 -4.12 -4.02
CA ILE A 217 0.08 -3.37 -2.82
C ILE A 217 -1.15 -4.06 -2.23
N LEU A 218 -1.11 -4.32 -0.92
CA LEU A 218 -2.27 -4.79 -0.16
C LEU A 218 -2.78 -3.64 0.72
N CYS A 219 -3.98 -3.17 0.39
CA CYS A 219 -4.79 -2.32 1.24
C CYS A 219 -5.98 -3.15 1.73
N LYS A 220 -6.35 -3.01 3.00
CA LYS A 220 -7.54 -3.65 3.59
C LYS A 220 -8.06 -2.73 4.69
N ASN A 221 -9.33 -2.32 4.62
CA ASN A 221 -9.91 -1.53 5.70
C ASN A 221 -10.48 -2.44 6.78
N LEU A 222 -10.35 -2.06 8.06
CA LEU A 222 -10.92 -2.83 9.17
C LEU A 222 -12.44 -2.99 9.04
N THR A 223 -13.13 -2.03 8.41
CA THR A 223 -14.57 -2.06 8.11
C THR A 223 -14.98 -3.13 7.09
N GLU A 224 -14.04 -3.65 6.31
CA GLU A 224 -14.23 -4.73 5.32
C GLU A 224 -13.84 -6.10 5.90
N CYS A 225 -13.22 -6.13 7.08
CA CYS A 225 -12.81 -7.37 7.73
C CYS A 225 -14.02 -7.98 8.47
N PRO A 226 -14.43 -9.22 8.18
CA PRO A 226 -15.45 -9.89 8.97
C PRO A 226 -14.93 -10.14 10.39
N TYR A 227 -15.76 -9.85 11.38
CA TYR A 227 -15.49 -10.24 12.76
C TYR A 227 -16.02 -11.65 13.01
N LEU A 228 -15.17 -12.50 13.58
CA LEU A 228 -15.57 -13.75 14.20
C LEU A 228 -15.92 -13.47 15.67
N GLU A 229 -17.04 -14.02 16.13
CA GLU A 229 -17.43 -13.96 17.55
C GLU A 229 -16.91 -15.19 18.29
N GLU A 230 -16.21 -14.97 19.39
CA GLU A 230 -15.75 -16.01 20.30
C GLU A 230 -16.58 -16.01 21.61
N PRO A 231 -16.66 -17.13 22.35
CA PRO A 231 -17.37 -17.19 23.63
C PRO A 231 -16.88 -16.12 24.62
N GLY A 232 -17.81 -15.39 25.24
CA GLY A 232 -17.48 -14.26 26.13
C GLY A 232 -17.51 -12.89 25.43
N ASN A 233 -18.34 -12.72 24.39
CA ASN A 233 -18.50 -11.45 23.65
C ASN A 233 -17.17 -10.85 23.11
N ILE A 234 -16.18 -11.71 22.86
CA ILE A 234 -14.92 -11.36 22.23
C ILE A 234 -15.15 -11.35 20.72
N ARG A 235 -14.55 -10.40 20.01
CA ARG A 235 -14.63 -10.32 18.56
C ARG A 235 -13.25 -10.11 17.95
N VAL A 236 -12.89 -10.96 16.99
CA VAL A 236 -11.59 -10.91 16.30
C VAL A 236 -11.82 -10.70 14.81
N ALA A 237 -11.15 -9.70 14.23
CA ALA A 237 -11.11 -9.47 12.79
C ALA A 237 -9.68 -9.67 12.29
N GLU A 238 -9.45 -10.70 11.49
CA GLU A 238 -8.15 -10.93 10.89
C GLU A 238 -7.87 -9.89 9.80
N MET A 239 -6.83 -9.06 10.00
CA MET A 239 -6.45 -7.99 9.07
C MET A 239 -5.47 -8.52 8.03
N LEU A 240 -4.52 -9.35 8.44
CA LEU A 240 -3.48 -9.91 7.57
C LEU A 240 -3.14 -11.33 8.04
N ASN A 241 -3.18 -12.29 7.12
CA ASN A 241 -2.55 -13.60 7.28
C ASN A 241 -1.98 -14.04 5.92
N PRO A 242 -0.66 -14.32 5.82
CA PRO A 242 -0.05 -14.78 4.58
C PRO A 242 -0.56 -16.13 4.05
N GLU A 243 -1.18 -16.97 4.89
CA GLU A 243 -1.76 -18.25 4.44
C GLU A 243 -3.15 -18.08 3.81
N ASP A 244 -3.91 -17.05 4.21
CA ASP A 244 -5.31 -16.81 3.81
C ASP A 244 -5.48 -15.71 2.75
N THR A 245 -4.42 -15.40 2.00
CA THR A 245 -4.46 -14.44 0.89
C THR A 245 -4.06 -15.06 -0.45
N ASP A 246 -4.81 -14.73 -1.51
CA ASP A 246 -4.46 -15.11 -2.89
C ASP A 246 -3.14 -14.47 -3.38
N LYS A 247 -2.58 -13.51 -2.63
CA LYS A 247 -1.32 -12.84 -2.95
C LYS A 247 -0.16 -13.58 -2.28
N ASN A 248 0.84 -14.00 -3.07
CA ASN A 248 2.08 -14.57 -2.54
C ASN A 248 2.96 -13.46 -1.90
N LEU A 249 2.64 -13.12 -0.64
CA LEU A 249 3.34 -12.13 0.18
C LEU A 249 4.63 -12.73 0.77
N ASP A 250 5.73 -11.97 0.70
CA ASP A 250 7.02 -12.33 1.32
C ASP A 250 7.01 -11.93 2.80
N LEU A 251 6.07 -12.49 3.56
CA LEU A 251 5.80 -12.20 4.97
C LEU A 251 5.55 -13.51 5.74
N ASN A 252 5.84 -13.52 7.04
CA ASN A 252 5.62 -14.67 7.91
C ASN A 252 5.14 -14.23 9.31
N TYR A 253 4.14 -13.35 9.33
CA TYR A 253 3.42 -12.93 10.52
C TYR A 253 1.97 -12.62 10.17
N SER A 254 1.06 -12.76 11.12
CA SER A 254 -0.34 -12.34 11.02
C SER A 254 -0.56 -11.04 11.78
N ILE A 255 -1.68 -10.36 11.50
CA ILE A 255 -2.21 -9.26 12.32
C ILE A 255 -3.73 -9.47 12.43
N ALA A 256 -4.23 -9.53 13.67
CA ALA A 256 -5.65 -9.51 13.97
C ALA A 256 -6.00 -8.29 14.84
N HIS A 257 -7.20 -7.75 14.67
CA HIS A 257 -7.77 -6.73 15.54
C HIS A 257 -8.78 -7.37 16.49
N SER A 258 -8.43 -7.39 17.77
CA SER A 258 -9.16 -8.06 18.84
C SER A 258 -9.94 -7.05 19.69
N VAL A 259 -11.15 -7.45 20.08
CA VAL A 259 -12.13 -6.62 20.79
C VAL A 259 -12.70 -7.40 21.96
N ILE A 260 -12.60 -6.86 23.17
CA ILE A 260 -13.14 -7.46 24.40
C ILE A 260 -14.07 -6.43 25.06
N GLU A 261 -15.35 -6.79 25.24
CA GLU A 261 -16.33 -5.90 25.90
C GLU A 261 -16.11 -5.82 27.42
N PRO A 262 -16.63 -4.79 28.12
CA PRO A 262 -16.37 -4.58 29.56
C PRO A 262 -16.75 -5.78 30.44
N GLY A 263 -15.80 -6.23 31.27
CA GLY A 263 -15.99 -7.34 32.20
C GLY A 263 -15.80 -8.74 31.61
N GLU A 264 -15.51 -8.84 30.31
CA GLU A 264 -15.22 -10.11 29.62
C GLU A 264 -13.72 -10.42 29.59
N ASN A 265 -13.37 -11.66 29.24
CA ASN A 265 -11.98 -12.09 29.10
C ASN A 265 -11.78 -13.17 28.04
N ILE A 266 -10.63 -13.14 27.37
CA ILE A 266 -10.18 -14.25 26.53
C ILE A 266 -9.88 -15.46 27.43
N ALA A 267 -10.35 -16.64 27.02
CA ALA A 267 -10.07 -17.89 27.72
C ALA A 267 -8.55 -18.12 27.86
N PRO A 268 -8.08 -18.74 28.96
CA PRO A 268 -6.67 -19.11 29.11
C PRO A 268 -6.21 -19.98 27.93
N HIS A 269 -5.16 -19.56 27.24
CA HIS A 269 -4.63 -20.25 26.08
C HIS A 269 -3.10 -20.12 26.00
N MET A 270 -2.48 -20.98 25.20
CA MET A 270 -1.05 -21.00 24.93
C MET A 270 -0.82 -20.99 23.43
N MET A 271 0.10 -20.12 22.98
CA MET A 271 0.57 -20.07 21.61
C MET A 271 1.94 -20.76 21.50
N LYS A 272 2.13 -21.64 20.52
CA LYS A 272 3.46 -22.24 20.22
C LYS A 272 4.43 -21.24 19.58
N ASN A 273 3.90 -20.15 19.04
CA ASN A 273 4.65 -19.02 18.50
C ASN A 273 4.67 -17.90 19.54
N PRO A 274 5.67 -17.00 19.51
CA PRO A 274 5.59 -15.73 20.22
C PRO A 274 4.52 -14.83 19.58
N GLU A 275 3.92 -13.98 20.41
CA GLU A 275 2.89 -13.03 20.03
C GLU A 275 3.24 -11.63 20.56
N VAL A 276 2.79 -10.58 19.86
CA VAL A 276 2.89 -9.19 20.32
C VAL A 276 1.50 -8.57 20.32
N HIS A 277 1.12 -7.98 21.46
CA HIS A 277 -0.08 -7.15 21.56
C HIS A 277 0.28 -5.67 21.48
N TYR A 278 -0.48 -4.88 20.72
CA TYR A 278 -0.44 -3.41 20.75
C TYR A 278 -1.82 -2.86 21.13
N ILE A 279 -1.93 -2.21 22.29
CA ILE A 279 -3.20 -1.73 22.83
C ILE A 279 -3.60 -0.41 22.15
N LEU A 280 -4.81 -0.38 21.59
CA LEU A 280 -5.37 0.77 20.86
C LEU A 280 -6.32 1.61 21.72
N GLU A 281 -7.16 0.95 22.52
CA GLU A 281 -8.23 1.60 23.29
C GLU A 281 -8.59 0.74 24.51
N GLY A 282 -9.01 1.37 25.61
CA GLY A 282 -9.43 0.68 26.83
C GLY A 282 -8.29 0.36 27.80
N GLU A 283 -8.65 -0.32 28.87
CA GLU A 283 -7.75 -0.74 29.95
C GLU A 283 -8.06 -2.18 30.38
N GLY A 284 -7.08 -2.88 30.93
CA GLY A 284 -7.21 -4.31 31.20
C GLY A 284 -6.04 -4.88 31.98
N ILE A 285 -6.09 -6.20 32.19
CA ILE A 285 -4.96 -6.98 32.70
C ILE A 285 -4.75 -8.19 31.79
N LEU A 286 -3.56 -8.29 31.22
CA LEU A 286 -3.06 -9.51 30.59
C LEU A 286 -2.23 -10.27 31.63
N TYR A 287 -2.56 -11.54 31.86
CA TYR A 287 -1.67 -12.44 32.61
C TYR A 287 -0.79 -13.21 31.64
N ILE A 288 0.51 -13.32 31.95
CA ILE A 288 1.47 -14.16 31.23
C ILE A 288 2.12 -15.09 32.27
N ASP A 289 1.88 -16.40 32.17
CA ASP A 289 2.25 -17.40 33.19
C ASP A 289 1.84 -17.00 34.63
N GLY A 290 0.70 -16.32 34.76
CA GLY A 290 0.16 -15.80 36.02
C GLY A 290 0.80 -14.51 36.53
N ILE A 291 1.75 -13.91 35.80
CA ILE A 291 2.28 -12.56 36.07
C ILE A 291 1.35 -11.52 35.42
N PRO A 292 0.74 -10.60 36.19
CA PRO A 292 -0.12 -9.56 35.63
C PRO A 292 0.68 -8.46 34.94
N VAL A 293 0.17 -8.00 33.80
CA VAL A 293 0.59 -6.83 33.05
C VAL A 293 -0.63 -5.93 32.89
N GLU A 294 -0.59 -4.75 33.49
CA GLU A 294 -1.62 -3.72 33.28
C GLU A 294 -1.57 -3.22 31.83
N LEU A 295 -2.74 -3.09 31.20
CA LEU A 295 -2.92 -2.67 29.83
C LEU A 295 -3.44 -1.23 29.77
N GLN A 296 -2.80 -0.40 28.95
CA GLN A 296 -3.17 0.99 28.65
C GLN A 296 -2.95 1.29 27.15
N PRO A 297 -3.61 2.29 26.55
CA PRO A 297 -3.41 2.65 25.14
C PRO A 297 -1.95 3.01 24.81
N ASP A 298 -1.55 2.77 23.56
CA ASP A 298 -0.19 2.97 23.03
C ASP A 298 0.91 2.12 23.71
N GLN A 299 0.51 1.01 24.34
CA GLN A 299 1.42 0.04 24.95
C GLN A 299 1.64 -1.16 24.02
N LEU A 300 2.90 -1.59 23.91
CA LEU A 300 3.30 -2.83 23.25
C LEU A 300 3.72 -3.87 24.31
N ILE A 301 3.21 -5.09 24.20
CA ILE A 301 3.52 -6.23 25.09
C ILE A 301 4.00 -7.40 24.23
N TYR A 302 5.13 -8.00 24.60
CA TYR A 302 5.64 -9.24 23.99
C TYR A 302 5.32 -10.43 24.88
N ILE A 303 4.74 -11.47 24.28
CA ILE A 303 4.30 -12.70 24.94
C ILE A 303 5.20 -13.85 24.46
N PRO A 304 5.98 -14.48 25.36
CA PRO A 304 6.85 -15.59 24.98
C PRO A 304 6.07 -16.80 24.46
N ALA A 305 6.61 -17.45 23.43
CA ALA A 305 6.13 -18.75 22.96
C ALA A 305 6.04 -19.77 24.11
N GLY A 306 4.90 -20.45 24.21
CA GLY A 306 4.63 -21.45 25.23
C GLY A 306 4.17 -20.89 26.59
N ALA A 307 4.05 -19.57 26.74
CA ALA A 307 3.41 -18.99 27.92
C ALA A 307 1.90 -19.23 27.88
N ILE A 308 1.30 -19.46 29.04
CA ILE A 308 -0.16 -19.45 29.21
C ILE A 308 -0.60 -18.00 29.44
N GLN A 309 -1.51 -17.52 28.61
CA GLN A 309 -1.99 -16.15 28.64
C GLN A 309 -3.52 -16.05 28.73
N THR A 310 -4.00 -14.95 29.30
CA THR A 310 -5.41 -14.57 29.34
C THR A 310 -5.55 -13.06 29.54
N THR A 311 -6.41 -12.43 28.75
CA THR A 311 -6.63 -10.97 28.76
C THR A 311 -8.01 -10.65 29.28
N TYR A 312 -8.08 -9.83 30.33
CA TYR A 312 -9.31 -9.33 30.95
C TYR A 312 -9.52 -7.86 30.59
N ASN A 313 -10.71 -7.49 30.14
CA ASN A 313 -11.13 -6.10 30.13
C ASN A 313 -11.63 -5.71 31.54
N THR A 314 -10.81 -4.98 32.28
CA THR A 314 -11.14 -4.50 33.64
C THR A 314 -11.77 -3.11 33.66
N GLY A 315 -11.84 -2.44 32.50
CA GLY A 315 -12.40 -1.10 32.36
C GLY A 315 -13.92 -1.07 32.18
N ASN A 316 -14.43 0.12 31.89
CA ASN A 316 -15.86 0.36 31.61
C ASN A 316 -16.15 0.69 30.13
N ILE A 317 -15.14 0.61 29.27
CA ILE A 317 -15.23 0.74 27.81
C ILE A 317 -14.62 -0.49 27.13
N THR A 318 -14.96 -0.71 25.87
CA THR A 318 -14.41 -1.81 25.06
C THR A 318 -12.88 -1.72 24.96
N LEU A 319 -12.19 -2.81 25.29
CA LEU A 319 -10.75 -2.97 25.12
C LEU A 319 -10.48 -3.42 23.68
N LYS A 320 -9.57 -2.73 22.98
CA LYS A 320 -9.18 -3.03 21.60
C LYS A 320 -7.66 -3.09 21.48
N PHE A 321 -7.16 -4.09 20.77
CA PHE A 321 -5.73 -4.26 20.54
C PHE A 321 -5.46 -4.99 19.22
N LEU A 322 -4.25 -4.83 18.71
CA LEU A 322 -3.73 -5.67 17.64
C LEU A 322 -2.99 -6.86 18.24
N ALA A 323 -3.32 -8.07 17.79
CA ALA A 323 -2.55 -9.29 18.01
C ALA A 323 -1.66 -9.55 16.78
N ILE A 324 -0.39 -9.87 17.01
CA ILE A 324 0.63 -10.04 15.96
C ILE A 324 1.46 -11.30 16.26
N ASP A 325 1.19 -12.39 15.55
CA ASP A 325 1.92 -13.66 15.70
C ASP A 325 3.08 -13.78 14.71
N GLN A 326 4.21 -14.34 15.15
CA GLN A 326 5.34 -14.67 14.27
C GLN A 326 5.97 -16.03 14.61
N PRO A 327 5.88 -17.09 13.77
CA PRO A 327 5.14 -17.20 12.51
C PRO A 327 3.66 -16.84 12.61
N GLY A 328 3.04 -16.55 11.46
CA GLY A 328 1.62 -16.23 11.37
C GLY A 328 0.72 -17.25 12.07
N TRP A 329 -0.41 -16.76 12.55
CA TRP A 329 -1.39 -17.52 13.30
C TRP A 329 -1.88 -18.74 12.52
N SER A 330 -2.02 -19.87 13.23
CA SER A 330 -2.79 -21.00 12.74
C SER A 330 -3.35 -21.77 13.93
N GLU A 331 -4.57 -22.29 13.81
CA GLU A 331 -5.27 -23.08 14.83
C GLU A 331 -4.39 -24.21 15.42
N LYS A 332 -3.51 -24.81 14.61
CA LYS A 332 -2.58 -25.89 15.02
C LYS A 332 -1.53 -25.43 16.04
N ASN A 333 -1.31 -24.12 16.18
CA ASN A 333 -0.35 -23.51 17.10
C ASN A 333 -0.99 -23.01 18.40
N THR A 334 -2.31 -23.06 18.52
CA THR A 334 -3.07 -22.63 19.69
C THR A 334 -3.52 -23.84 20.52
N GLU A 335 -3.45 -23.71 21.84
CA GLU A 335 -4.05 -24.65 22.79
C GLU A 335 -4.88 -23.84 23.80
N VAL A 336 -6.19 -24.08 23.88
CA VAL A 336 -7.11 -23.39 24.80
C VAL A 336 -7.40 -24.30 25.99
N PHE A 337 -7.43 -23.74 27.19
CA PHE A 337 -7.66 -24.47 28.44
C PHE A 337 -9.03 -24.09 29.04
N GLU A 338 -9.76 -25.10 29.52
CA GLU A 338 -11.06 -24.99 30.21
C GLU A 338 -10.94 -24.75 31.72
#